data_AF-A0A6G0PG92-F1
#
_entry.id   AF-A0A6G0PG92-F1
#
_cell.length_a   1.000
_cell.length_b   1.000
_cell.length_c   1.000
_cell.angle_alpha   90.00
_cell.angle_beta   90.00
_cell.angle_gamma   90.00
#
_symmetry.space_group_name_H-M   'P 1'
#
loop_
_entity.id
_entity.type
_entity.pdbx_description
1 polymer ?
#
loop_
_entity_poly.entity_id
_entity_poly.type
_entity_poly.pdbx_seq_one_letter_code
_entity_poly.pdbx_strand_id
1 'polypeptide(L)'
;MERLVIAKPVLKNDDIALYEALVDRAREQQHYYMLAQELKQGEKTRSQNKNNVTSKSADMNTKRATTAKHAVRSMVAPGERSAILNGVLEVPFRADTGADCNVVTRRIANELVKLDGTVVVEKMATPVEVEVADGRPVKCTEQCSIDVQLLTAAGPVRLRRVTCVVMDGDADEVLIGDETLKSLGINVDQLLEQLARG
;
A
#
# COMPACT_ATOMS: atom_id res chain seq x y z
N MET A 1 -24.29 23.69 -31.84
CA MET A 1 -23.06 23.16 -31.20
C MET A 1 -22.11 24.33 -30.99
N GLU A 2 -22.16 24.95 -29.82
CA GLU A 2 -21.18 25.97 -29.45
C GLU A 2 -19.90 25.28 -28.98
N ARG A 3 -18.78 25.57 -29.64
CA ARG A 3 -17.45 25.17 -29.17
C ARG A 3 -17.05 26.14 -28.06
N LEU A 4 -16.90 25.62 -26.85
CA LEU A 4 -16.34 26.37 -25.72
C LEU A 4 -14.88 26.68 -26.05
N VAL A 5 -14.61 27.90 -26.54
CA VAL A 5 -13.24 28.38 -26.75
C VAL A 5 -12.74 28.84 -25.39
N ILE A 6 -11.95 27.99 -24.73
CA ILE A 6 -11.25 28.36 -23.50
C ILE A 6 -10.20 29.40 -23.90
N ALA A 7 -10.48 30.66 -23.59
CA ALA A 7 -9.52 31.73 -23.74
C ALA A 7 -8.28 31.40 -22.90
N LYS A 8 -7.11 31.34 -23.54
CA LYS A 8 -5.85 31.17 -22.83
C LYS A 8 -5.62 32.41 -21.97
N PRO A 9 -5.50 32.29 -20.64
CA PRO A 9 -5.18 33.43 -19.80
C PRO A 9 -3.80 33.97 -20.17
N VAL A 10 -3.63 35.29 -20.09
CA VAL A 10 -2.33 35.94 -20.28
C VAL A 10 -1.45 35.54 -19.09
N LEU A 11 -0.48 34.67 -19.35
CA LEU A 11 0.44 34.12 -18.35
C LEU A 11 1.45 35.19 -17.95
N LYS A 12 1.63 35.41 -16.64
CA LYS A 12 2.74 36.22 -16.12
C LYS A 12 4.04 35.42 -16.24
N ASN A 13 5.20 36.08 -16.21
CA ASN A 13 6.50 35.40 -16.36
C ASN A 13 6.69 34.24 -15.36
N ASP A 14 6.18 34.38 -14.13
CA ASP A 14 6.23 33.33 -13.11
C ASP A 14 5.32 32.15 -13.45
N ASP A 15 4.16 32.40 -14.07
CA ASP A 15 3.22 31.36 -14.51
C ASP A 15 3.79 30.58 -15.71
N ILE A 16 4.61 31.22 -16.56
CA ILE A 16 5.31 30.59 -17.67
C ILE A 16 6.41 29.66 -17.13
N ALA A 17 7.22 30.14 -16.19
CA ALA A 17 8.25 29.32 -15.55
C ALA A 17 7.64 28.12 -14.82
N LEU A 18 6.49 28.33 -14.15
CA LEU A 18 5.76 27.24 -13.50
C LEU A 18 5.22 26.22 -14.52
N TYR A 19 4.66 26.68 -15.65
CA TYR A 19 4.18 25.80 -16.71
C TYR A 19 5.31 24.99 -17.34
N GLU A 20 6.45 25.61 -17.64
CA GLU A 20 7.63 24.94 -18.19
C GLU A 20 8.16 23.88 -17.21
N ALA A 21 8.28 24.22 -15.92
CA ALA A 21 8.68 23.26 -14.88
C ALA A 21 7.72 22.07 -14.76
N LEU A 22 6.41 22.31 -14.91
CA LEU A 22 5.39 21.26 -14.88
C LEU A 22 5.47 20.34 -16.10
N VAL A 23 5.69 20.91 -17.29
CA VAL A 23 5.86 20.16 -18.55
C VAL A 23 7.14 19.34 -18.53
N ASP A 24 8.25 19.91 -18.07
CA ASP A 24 9.53 19.20 -17.99
C ASP A 24 9.48 18.07 -16.95
N ARG A 25 8.85 18.31 -15.80
CA ARG A 25 8.64 17.24 -14.81
C ARG A 25 7.71 16.14 -15.33
N ALA A 26 6.70 16.48 -16.13
CA ALA A 26 5.83 15.48 -16.76
C ALA A 26 6.59 14.64 -17.81
N ARG A 27 7.45 15.26 -18.62
CA ARG A 27 8.31 14.56 -19.59
C ARG A 27 9.29 13.61 -18.90
N GLU A 28 9.91 14.07 -17.83
CA GLU A 28 10.84 13.27 -17.04
C GLU A 28 10.14 12.06 -16.41
N GLN A 29 8.94 12.24 -15.85
CA GLN A 29 8.16 11.12 -15.33
C GLN A 29 7.74 10.12 -16.43
N GLN A 30 7.38 10.59 -17.63
CA GLN A 30 7.10 9.70 -18.75
C GLN A 30 8.34 8.93 -19.21
N HIS A 31 9.51 9.56 -19.21
CA HIS A 31 10.77 8.90 -19.54
C HIS A 31 11.12 7.80 -18.53
N TYR A 32 10.98 8.08 -17.22
CA TYR A 32 11.15 7.06 -16.18
C TYR A 32 10.16 5.91 -16.31
N TYR A 33 8.91 6.20 -16.68
CA TYR A 33 7.88 5.18 -16.91
C TYR A 33 8.25 4.26 -18.10
N MET A 34 8.76 4.82 -19.20
CA MET A 34 9.23 4.02 -20.34
C MET A 34 10.44 3.15 -19.99
N LEU A 35 11.46 3.71 -19.33
CA LEU A 35 12.63 2.95 -18.87
C LEU A 35 12.23 1.80 -17.93
N ALA A 36 11.28 2.03 -17.02
CA ALA A 36 10.78 1.00 -16.13
C ALA A 36 10.03 -0.13 -16.89
N GLN A 37 9.35 0.19 -17.98
CA GLN A 37 8.72 -0.80 -18.85
C GLN A 37 9.74 -1.59 -19.68
N GLU A 38 10.76 -0.93 -20.22
CA GLU A 38 11.85 -1.58 -20.97
C GLU A 38 12.65 -2.55 -20.11
N LEU A 39 12.99 -2.17 -18.88
CA LEU A 39 13.66 -3.06 -17.91
C LEU A 39 12.79 -4.29 -17.60
N LYS A 40 11.48 -4.10 -17.40
CA LYS A 40 10.53 -5.21 -17.19
C LYS A 40 10.38 -6.11 -18.42
N GLN A 41 10.58 -5.61 -19.64
CA GLN A 41 10.57 -6.42 -20.86
C GLN A 41 11.91 -7.14 -21.10
N GLY A 42 13.04 -6.51 -20.76
CA GLY A 42 14.38 -7.12 -20.82
C GLY A 42 14.53 -8.34 -19.91
N GLU A 43 13.89 -8.33 -18.74
CA GLU A 43 13.84 -9.48 -17.83
C GLU A 43 13.00 -10.64 -18.38
N LYS A 44 11.94 -10.34 -19.14
CA LYS A 44 11.08 -11.34 -19.79
C LYS A 44 11.76 -11.98 -21.01
N THR A 45 12.45 -11.19 -21.85
CA THR A 45 13.19 -11.72 -23.01
C THR A 45 14.44 -12.51 -22.61
N ARG A 46 15.13 -12.11 -21.53
CA ARG A 46 16.28 -12.88 -21.00
C ARG A 46 15.88 -14.24 -20.40
N SER A 47 14.65 -14.37 -19.91
CA SER A 47 14.14 -15.63 -19.33
C SER A 47 13.70 -16.66 -20.37
N GLN A 48 13.34 -16.25 -21.59
CA GLN A 48 12.91 -17.19 -22.64
C GLN A 48 14.08 -17.85 -23.39
N ASN A 49 15.27 -17.25 -23.41
CA ASN A 49 16.40 -17.74 -24.21
C ASN A 49 17.30 -18.80 -23.53
N LYS A 50 16.91 -19.32 -22.36
CA LYS A 50 17.72 -20.29 -21.58
C LYS A 50 17.16 -21.72 -21.53
N ASN A 51 16.11 -22.01 -22.31
CA ASN A 51 15.40 -23.30 -22.29
C ASN A 51 15.58 -24.14 -23.56
N ASN A 52 16.73 -24.06 -24.23
CA ASN A 52 17.10 -25.07 -25.22
C ASN A 52 18.59 -25.37 -25.15
N VAL A 53 18.89 -26.66 -24.88
CA VAL A 53 20.10 -27.45 -25.20
C VAL A 53 20.54 -28.33 -24.00
N THR A 54 19.97 -29.55 -24.01
CA THR A 54 20.55 -30.89 -23.71
C THR A 54 21.33 -31.17 -22.41
N SER A 55 20.73 -32.09 -21.65
CA SER A 55 21.28 -33.19 -20.83
C SER A 55 22.81 -33.42 -20.72
N LYS A 56 23.29 -33.57 -19.47
CA LYS A 56 24.07 -34.73 -18.95
C LYS A 56 24.50 -34.55 -17.47
N SER A 57 24.12 -35.54 -16.65
CA SER A 57 24.80 -36.12 -15.46
C SER A 57 25.79 -35.30 -14.62
N ALA A 58 25.55 -35.22 -13.30
CA ALA A 58 26.39 -35.80 -12.22
C ALA A 58 26.04 -35.21 -10.84
N ASP A 59 26.05 -36.08 -9.83
CA ASP A 59 25.85 -35.81 -8.40
C ASP A 59 26.75 -34.70 -7.83
N MET A 60 26.19 -33.83 -6.98
CA MET A 60 26.80 -33.52 -5.67
C MET A 60 25.82 -32.79 -4.74
N ASN A 61 25.60 -33.41 -3.59
CA ASN A 61 24.95 -32.90 -2.39
C ASN A 61 25.41 -31.49 -2.01
N THR A 62 24.49 -30.52 -1.98
CA THR A 62 24.60 -29.37 -1.06
C THR A 62 23.21 -29.03 -0.57
N LYS A 63 22.92 -29.50 0.65
CA LYS A 63 21.80 -29.05 1.47
C LYS A 63 21.91 -27.53 1.66
N ARG A 64 21.10 -26.77 0.92
CA ARG A 64 20.70 -25.42 1.31
C ARG A 64 19.19 -25.40 1.35
N ALA A 65 18.67 -25.32 2.58
CA ALA A 65 17.26 -25.14 2.86
C ALA A 65 16.75 -23.92 2.08
N THR A 66 15.99 -24.18 1.02
CA THR A 66 15.16 -23.18 0.38
C THR A 66 13.94 -22.99 1.28
N THR A 67 13.91 -21.89 2.03
CA THR A 67 12.64 -21.33 2.50
C THR A 67 11.75 -21.15 1.28
N ALA A 68 10.66 -21.92 1.22
CA ALA A 68 9.65 -21.79 0.19
C ALA A 68 9.19 -20.32 0.15
N LYS A 69 9.30 -19.67 -1.01
CA LYS A 69 8.72 -18.35 -1.22
C LYS A 69 7.21 -18.54 -1.16
N HIS A 70 6.58 -18.30 -0.01
CA HIS A 70 5.12 -18.18 0.03
C HIS A 70 4.74 -17.04 -0.92
N ALA A 71 3.95 -17.37 -1.93
CA ALA A 71 3.47 -16.38 -2.89
C ALA A 71 2.53 -15.43 -2.15
N VAL A 72 2.88 -14.13 -2.13
CA VAL A 72 1.99 -13.08 -1.61
C VAL A 72 0.94 -12.78 -2.66
N ARG A 73 -0.34 -12.84 -2.30
CA ARG A 73 -1.42 -12.40 -3.19
C ARG A 73 -1.52 -10.89 -3.13
N SER A 74 -1.54 -10.22 -4.28
CA SER A 74 -1.64 -8.76 -4.35
C SER A 74 -3.02 -8.29 -4.81
N MET A 75 -3.55 -7.28 -4.13
CA MET A 75 -4.77 -6.53 -4.49
C MET A 75 -4.46 -5.07 -4.84
N VAL A 76 -3.19 -4.72 -5.00
CA VAL A 76 -2.70 -3.34 -5.13
C VAL A 76 -2.62 -2.92 -6.59
N ALA A 77 -3.07 -1.71 -6.92
CA ALA A 77 -2.82 -1.13 -8.24
C ALA A 77 -1.38 -0.58 -8.36
N PRO A 78 -0.78 -0.54 -9.57
CA PRO A 78 0.57 -0.01 -9.74
C PRO A 78 0.70 1.43 -9.23
N GLY A 79 1.67 1.67 -8.34
CA GLY A 79 1.99 3.00 -7.81
C GLY A 79 1.28 3.36 -6.51
N GLU A 80 0.40 2.50 -5.99
CA GLU A 80 -0.20 2.70 -4.67
C GLU A 80 0.73 2.28 -3.54
N ARG A 81 0.57 2.93 -2.37
CA ARG A 81 1.24 2.50 -1.14
C ARG A 81 0.60 1.21 -0.66
N SER A 82 1.41 0.19 -0.37
CA SER A 82 0.91 -1.12 0.04
C SER A 82 1.48 -1.60 1.37
N ALA A 83 0.71 -2.47 2.00
CA ALA A 83 1.07 -3.20 3.19
C ALA A 83 0.91 -4.70 2.94
N ILE A 84 1.84 -5.51 3.48
CA ILE A 84 1.72 -6.96 3.49
C ILE A 84 1.16 -7.39 4.85
N LEU A 85 -0.02 -7.99 4.83
CA LEU A 85 -0.73 -8.51 5.98
C LEU A 85 -0.39 -9.99 6.17
N ASN A 86 0.06 -10.35 7.37
CA ASN A 86 0.52 -11.70 7.77
C ASN A 86 1.55 -12.35 6.82
N GLY A 87 2.22 -11.56 5.98
CA GLY A 87 3.14 -12.11 4.97
C GLY A 87 2.45 -12.82 3.80
N VAL A 88 1.11 -12.77 3.68
CA VAL A 88 0.34 -13.56 2.69
C VAL A 88 -0.51 -12.70 1.75
N LEU A 89 -0.93 -11.51 2.19
CA LEU A 89 -1.82 -10.64 1.41
C LEU A 89 -1.26 -9.22 1.34
N GLU A 90 -1.01 -8.74 0.13
CA GLU A 90 -0.62 -7.35 -0.13
C GLU A 90 -1.86 -6.52 -0.50
N VAL A 91 -2.12 -5.46 0.26
CA VAL A 91 -3.24 -4.54 0.08
C VAL A 91 -2.78 -3.08 0.11
N PRO A 92 -3.51 -2.15 -0.53
CA PRO A 92 -3.35 -0.72 -0.31
C PRO A 92 -3.45 -0.36 1.18
N PHE A 93 -2.70 0.66 1.61
CA PHE A 93 -2.87 1.20 2.96
C PHE A 93 -2.88 2.73 3.00
N ARG A 94 -3.53 3.24 4.04
CA ARG A 94 -3.54 4.66 4.39
C ARG A 94 -3.15 4.83 5.85
N ALA A 95 -2.17 5.71 6.08
CA ALA A 95 -1.94 6.26 7.41
C ALA A 95 -2.98 7.34 7.65
N ASP A 96 -3.85 7.14 8.65
CA ASP A 96 -5.01 7.98 8.90
C ASP A 96 -5.02 8.50 10.34
N THR A 97 -4.60 9.75 10.51
CA THR A 97 -4.61 10.43 11.82
C THR A 97 -6.01 10.83 12.27
N GLY A 98 -7.02 10.73 11.39
CA GLY A 98 -8.42 10.96 11.73
C GLY A 98 -9.14 9.70 12.23
N ALA A 99 -8.51 8.53 12.13
CA ALA A 99 -9.07 7.27 12.58
C ALA A 99 -8.52 6.89 13.95
N ASP A 100 -9.38 6.79 14.97
CA ASP A 100 -8.96 6.37 16.32
C ASP A 100 -8.48 4.91 16.37
N CYS A 101 -8.93 4.07 15.43
CA CYS A 101 -8.60 2.65 15.37
C CYS A 101 -8.08 2.25 14.00
N ASN A 102 -7.35 1.12 13.95
CA ASN A 102 -7.03 0.50 12.67
C ASN A 102 -8.27 -0.17 12.09
N VAL A 103 -8.43 -0.10 10.77
CA VAL A 103 -9.61 -0.64 10.08
C VAL A 103 -9.20 -1.53 8.94
N VAL A 104 -9.80 -2.72 8.89
CA VAL A 104 -9.81 -3.59 7.71
C VAL A 104 -11.24 -3.69 7.19
N THR A 105 -11.42 -3.73 5.88
CA THR A 105 -12.74 -4.06 5.33
C THR A 105 -13.03 -5.55 5.48
N ARG A 106 -14.30 -5.92 5.58
CA ARG A 106 -14.72 -7.32 5.67
C ARG A 106 -14.24 -8.15 4.49
N ARG A 107 -14.12 -7.55 3.30
CA ARG A 107 -13.49 -8.18 2.13
C ARG A 107 -12.04 -8.57 2.39
N ILE A 108 -11.21 -7.63 2.89
CA ILE A 108 -9.81 -7.91 3.23
C ILE A 108 -9.71 -8.98 4.33
N ALA A 109 -10.52 -8.87 5.38
CA ALA A 109 -10.54 -9.84 6.48
C ALA A 109 -10.88 -11.26 6.00
N ASN A 110 -11.91 -11.41 5.17
CA ASN A 110 -12.31 -12.70 4.60
C ASN A 110 -11.22 -13.29 3.70
N GLU A 111 -10.55 -12.46 2.90
CA GLU A 111 -9.46 -12.92 2.04
C GLU A 111 -8.22 -13.32 2.86
N LEU A 112 -7.93 -12.62 3.96
CA LEU A 112 -6.91 -13.02 4.91
C LEU A 112 -7.19 -14.38 5.54
N VAL A 113 -8.41 -14.61 6.04
CA VAL A 113 -8.81 -15.90 6.64
C VAL A 113 -8.67 -17.05 5.64
N LYS A 114 -8.93 -16.81 4.35
CA LYS A 114 -8.74 -17.83 3.30
C LYS A 114 -7.27 -18.16 3.05
N LEU A 115 -6.38 -17.17 3.16
CA LEU A 115 -4.95 -17.30 2.86
C LEU A 115 -4.13 -17.74 4.07
N ASP A 116 -4.57 -17.38 5.26
CA ASP A 116 -3.94 -17.67 6.54
C ASP A 116 -4.99 -18.12 7.57
N GLY A 117 -5.02 -19.43 7.80
CA GLY A 117 -5.95 -20.06 8.74
C GLY A 117 -5.68 -19.74 10.22
N THR A 118 -4.64 -18.96 10.54
CA THR A 118 -4.40 -18.46 11.91
C THR A 118 -5.15 -17.17 12.21
N VAL A 119 -5.63 -16.47 11.18
CA VAL A 119 -6.42 -15.24 11.36
C VAL A 119 -7.83 -15.61 11.83
N VAL A 120 -8.24 -15.03 12.95
CA VAL A 120 -9.59 -15.17 13.50
C VAL A 120 -10.27 -13.81 13.47
N VAL A 121 -11.44 -13.75 12.85
CA VAL A 121 -12.38 -12.63 12.99
C VAL A 121 -13.30 -12.98 14.15
N GLU A 122 -13.23 -12.22 15.23
CA GLU A 122 -13.97 -12.46 16.46
C GLU A 122 -14.92 -11.32 16.78
N LYS A 123 -16.00 -11.63 17.50
CA LYS A 123 -16.93 -10.62 18.01
C LYS A 123 -16.30 -9.89 19.19
N MET A 124 -16.41 -8.57 19.18
CA MET A 124 -15.98 -7.71 20.28
C MET A 124 -17.00 -7.78 21.42
N ALA A 125 -16.51 -7.75 22.66
CA ALA A 125 -17.38 -7.68 23.84
C ALA A 125 -18.20 -6.38 23.88
N THR A 126 -17.56 -5.29 23.45
CA THR A 126 -18.16 -3.97 23.31
C THR A 126 -18.01 -3.52 21.86
N PRO A 127 -19.10 -3.33 21.10
CA PRO A 127 -19.04 -2.74 19.77
C PRO A 127 -18.43 -1.33 19.79
N VAL A 128 -17.73 -0.97 18.72
CA VAL A 128 -17.17 0.37 18.52
C VAL A 128 -18.04 1.11 17.52
N GLU A 129 -18.43 2.34 17.86
CA GLU A 129 -19.06 3.26 16.90
C GLU A 129 -17.97 4.13 16.27
N VAL A 130 -17.91 4.10 14.95
CA VAL A 130 -16.94 4.83 14.14
C VAL A 130 -17.70 5.75 13.21
N GLU A 131 -17.34 7.03 13.19
CA GLU A 131 -17.85 8.00 12.24
C GLU A 131 -17.03 7.89 10.96
N VAL A 132 -17.67 7.48 9.87
CA VAL A 132 -16.99 7.43 8.55
C VAL A 132 -16.96 8.83 7.93
N ALA A 133 -16.16 9.01 6.87
CA ALA A 133 -15.90 10.33 6.28
C ALA A 133 -17.14 11.12 5.81
N ASP A 134 -18.29 10.46 5.61
CA ASP A 134 -19.55 11.12 5.26
C ASP A 134 -20.42 11.49 6.49
N GLY A 135 -19.87 11.39 7.69
CA GLY A 135 -20.53 11.70 8.97
C GLY A 135 -21.49 10.62 9.45
N ARG A 136 -21.61 9.48 8.75
CA ARG A 136 -22.48 8.40 9.20
C ARG A 136 -21.82 7.62 10.34
N PRO A 137 -22.54 7.34 11.44
CA PRO A 137 -22.08 6.41 12.45
C PRO A 137 -22.22 4.98 11.93
N VAL A 138 -21.12 4.23 11.98
CA VAL A 138 -21.07 2.80 11.65
C VAL A 138 -20.71 2.03 12.92
N LYS A 139 -21.53 1.04 13.25
CA LYS A 139 -21.30 0.18 14.41
C LYS A 139 -20.50 -1.05 14.00
N CYS A 140 -19.25 -1.09 14.40
CA CYS A 140 -18.39 -2.25 14.22
C CYS A 140 -18.49 -3.19 15.42
N THR A 141 -18.65 -4.48 15.14
CA THR A 141 -18.89 -5.52 16.17
C THR A 141 -17.84 -6.63 16.15
N GLU A 142 -16.92 -6.59 15.19
CA GLU A 142 -15.93 -7.62 14.96
C GLU A 142 -14.54 -7.00 14.81
N GLN A 143 -13.52 -7.76 15.19
CA GLN A 143 -12.13 -7.38 15.05
C GLN A 143 -11.29 -8.58 14.61
N CYS A 144 -10.07 -8.32 14.16
CA CYS A 144 -9.04 -9.32 14.01
C CYS A 144 -7.67 -8.77 14.47
N SER A 145 -6.76 -9.67 14.83
CA SER A 145 -5.37 -9.33 15.16
C SER A 145 -4.45 -9.84 14.05
N ILE A 146 -3.68 -8.94 13.43
CA ILE A 146 -2.83 -9.25 12.28
C ILE A 146 -1.44 -8.62 12.40
N ASP A 147 -0.45 -9.22 11.76
CA ASP A 147 0.86 -8.61 11.53
C ASP A 147 0.79 -7.75 10.25
N VAL A 148 1.31 -6.53 10.32
CA VAL A 148 1.26 -5.56 9.22
C VAL A 148 2.67 -5.15 8.86
N GLN A 149 3.03 -5.29 7.58
CA GLN A 149 4.29 -4.81 7.04
C GLN A 149 4.03 -3.68 6.04
N LEU A 150 4.19 -2.42 6.47
CA LEU A 150 4.03 -1.26 5.60
C LEU A 150 5.24 -1.15 4.66
N LEU A 151 5.01 -1.15 3.35
CA LEU A 151 6.08 -1.02 2.37
C LEU A 151 6.39 0.46 2.15
N THR A 152 7.61 0.87 2.48
CA THR A 152 8.10 2.24 2.27
C THR A 152 9.33 2.23 1.38
N ALA A 153 9.67 3.38 0.79
CA ALA A 153 10.86 3.52 -0.04
C ALA A 153 12.17 3.23 0.72
N ALA A 154 12.21 3.49 2.03
CA ALA A 154 13.36 3.21 2.89
C ALA A 154 13.42 1.74 3.36
N GLY A 155 12.38 0.96 3.10
CA GLY A 155 12.23 -0.42 3.55
C GLY A 155 10.94 -0.67 4.33
N PRO A 156 10.70 -1.91 4.75
CA PRO A 156 9.45 -2.28 5.42
C PRO A 156 9.41 -1.86 6.89
N VAL A 157 8.30 -1.27 7.32
CA VAL A 157 7.98 -1.07 8.75
C VAL A 157 7.11 -2.23 9.21
N ARG A 158 7.52 -2.94 10.27
CA ARG A 158 6.85 -4.14 10.77
C ARG A 158 6.12 -3.86 12.08
N LEU A 159 4.80 -4.01 12.04
CA LEU A 159 3.92 -3.98 13.19
C LEU A 159 3.44 -5.41 13.46
N ARG A 160 3.42 -5.83 14.73
CA ARG A 160 2.97 -7.16 15.11
C ARG A 160 1.69 -7.07 15.94
N ARG A 161 0.80 -8.03 15.73
CA ARG A 161 -0.46 -8.16 16.51
C ARG A 161 -1.26 -6.86 16.56
N VAL A 162 -1.36 -6.20 15.41
CA VAL A 162 -2.18 -5.00 15.22
C VAL A 162 -3.64 -5.43 15.29
N THR A 163 -4.37 -4.89 16.27
CA THR A 163 -5.82 -5.04 16.34
C THR A 163 -6.46 -4.13 15.32
N CYS A 164 -7.25 -4.71 14.43
CA CYS A 164 -8.02 -4.02 13.41
C CYS A 164 -9.50 -4.30 13.60
N VAL A 165 -10.30 -3.23 13.60
CA VAL A 165 -11.76 -3.33 13.56
C VAL A 165 -12.19 -3.74 12.15
N VAL A 166 -13.14 -4.66 12.04
CA VAL A 166 -13.70 -5.10 10.77
C VAL A 166 -14.92 -4.25 10.43
N MET A 167 -14.85 -3.56 9.29
CA MET A 167 -15.91 -2.69 8.79
C MET A 167 -16.48 -3.22 7.47
N ASP A 168 -17.79 -3.08 7.27
CA ASP A 168 -18.40 -3.27 5.96
C ASP A 168 -18.14 -2.05 5.07
N GLY A 169 -17.60 -2.30 3.89
CA GLY A 169 -17.25 -1.25 2.94
C GLY A 169 -16.72 -1.84 1.65
N ASP A 170 -16.69 -1.01 0.62
CA ASP A 170 -16.18 -1.30 -0.72
C ASP A 170 -14.71 -0.89 -0.90
N ALA A 171 -14.14 -0.20 0.09
CA ALA A 171 -12.72 0.14 0.08
C ALA A 171 -11.83 -1.11 0.14
N ASP A 172 -10.85 -1.15 -0.75
CA ASP A 172 -9.82 -2.18 -0.80
C ASP A 172 -8.52 -1.71 -0.11
N GLU A 173 -8.61 -0.87 0.92
CA GLU A 173 -7.46 -0.38 1.68
C GLU A 173 -7.56 -0.70 3.18
N VAL A 174 -6.40 -0.86 3.83
CA VAL A 174 -6.31 -0.89 5.30
C VAL A 174 -6.01 0.50 5.84
N LEU A 175 -6.69 0.90 6.92
CA LEU A 175 -6.40 2.14 7.62
C LEU A 175 -5.51 1.84 8.83
N ILE A 176 -4.40 2.57 8.94
CA ILE A 176 -3.54 2.58 10.12
C ILE A 176 -3.91 3.82 10.93
N GLY A 177 -4.59 3.59 12.05
CA GLY A 177 -5.17 4.64 12.87
C GLY A 177 -4.12 5.42 13.66
N ASP A 178 -4.55 6.55 14.19
CA ASP A 178 -3.75 7.55 14.88
C ASP A 178 -2.99 6.96 16.08
N GLU A 179 -3.61 6.13 16.91
CA GLU A 179 -2.93 5.48 18.05
C GLU A 179 -1.73 4.63 17.58
N THR A 180 -1.89 3.90 16.46
CA THR A 180 -0.82 3.08 15.89
C THR A 180 0.27 3.94 15.25
N LEU A 181 -0.09 5.03 14.58
CA LEU A 181 0.87 5.99 14.04
C LEU A 181 1.69 6.66 15.16
N LYS A 182 1.03 7.09 16.24
CA LYS A 182 1.69 7.65 17.43
C LYS A 182 2.66 6.65 18.07
N SER A 183 2.29 5.37 18.11
CA SER A 183 3.18 4.30 18.61
C SER A 183 4.46 4.13 17.78
N LEU A 184 4.42 4.50 16.49
CA LEU A 184 5.56 4.52 15.59
C LEU A 184 6.39 5.82 15.71
N GLY A 185 6.02 6.74 16.60
CA GLY A 185 6.61 8.06 16.72
C GLY A 185 6.11 9.07 15.68
N ILE A 186 5.04 8.74 14.96
CA ILE A 186 4.40 9.64 13.99
C ILE A 186 3.26 10.35 14.72
N ASN A 187 3.58 11.48 15.36
CA ASN A 187 2.62 12.33 16.04
C ASN A 187 2.68 13.73 15.43
N VAL A 188 1.63 14.11 14.69
CA VAL A 188 1.58 15.39 13.97
C VAL A 188 1.73 16.58 14.91
N ASP A 189 1.06 16.58 16.06
CA ASP A 189 1.13 17.68 17.03
C ASP A 189 2.56 17.85 17.56
N GLN A 190 3.19 16.75 17.95
CA GLN A 190 4.57 16.76 18.43
C GLN A 190 5.55 17.22 17.35
N LEU A 191 5.33 16.82 16.10
CA LEU A 191 6.15 17.25 14.96
C LEU A 191 5.98 18.75 14.69
N LEU A 192 4.75 19.28 14.78
CA LEU A 192 4.47 20.71 14.62
C LEU A 192 5.11 21.54 15.75
N GLU A 193 5.04 21.06 17.00
CA GLU A 193 5.70 21.71 18.13
C GLU A 193 7.22 21.80 17.94
N GLN A 194 7.85 20.78 17.36
CA GLN A 194 9.29 20.81 17.06
C GLN A 194 9.64 21.87 16.03
N LEU A 195 8.78 22.08 15.02
CA LEU A 195 8.96 23.14 14.02
C LEU A 195 8.80 24.54 14.62
N ALA A 196 7.90 24.71 15.59
CA ALA A 196 7.70 26.00 16.27
C ALA A 196 8.86 26.40 17.20
N ARG A 197 9.72 25.44 17.59
CA ARG A 197 10.91 25.66 18.41
C ARG A 197 12.18 25.92 17.58
N GLY A 198 12.03 26.10 16.25
CA GLY A 198 13.10 26.41 15.30
C GLY A 198 13.41 27.90 15.19
#